data_AF-A0A8T3N1H8-F1
#
_entry.id   AF-A0A8T3N1H8-F1
#
_cell.length_a   1.000
_cell.length_b   1.000
_cell.length_c   1.000
_cell.angle_alpha   90.00
_cell.angle_beta   90.00
_cell.angle_gamma   90.00
#
_symmetry.space_group_name_H-M   'P 1'
#
loop_
_entity.id
_entity.type
_entity.pdbx_description
1 polymer ?
#
loop_
_entity_poly.entity_id
_entity_poly.type
_entity_poly.pdbx_seq_one_letter_code
_entity_poly.pdbx_strand_id
1 'polypeptide(L)'
;MPPKIELGTALPVGFVTHFALSTLYGVIAAAIVSLVPALRRSAMTLIVATTIFGTLLWIINFFILPDVIGRPWFKEAPMVAQFIYHAFFYGTPLGIYLARRMGLART
;
A
#
# COMPACT_ATOMS: atom_id res chain seq x y z
N MET A 1 19.22 12.34 -9.23
CA MET A 1 18.91 13.68 -8.68
C MET A 1 17.41 13.83 -8.73
N PRO A 2 16.75 14.02 -7.57
CA PRO A 2 15.32 14.19 -7.51
C PRO A 2 14.96 15.55 -8.11
N PRO A 3 13.78 15.69 -8.75
CA PRO A 3 13.34 16.96 -9.28
C PRO A 3 13.26 18.00 -8.15
N LYS A 4 13.81 19.19 -8.36
CA LYS A 4 13.65 20.32 -7.45
C LYS A 4 12.26 20.91 -7.68
N ILE A 5 11.36 20.66 -6.75
CA ILE A 5 9.97 21.13 -6.80
C ILE A 5 9.68 21.88 -5.50
N GLU A 6 9.06 23.06 -5.62
CA GLU A 6 8.61 23.84 -4.47
C GLU A 6 7.68 23.03 -3.57
N LEU A 7 7.80 23.20 -2.25
CA LEU A 7 7.01 22.46 -1.26
C LEU A 7 5.50 22.63 -1.49
N GLY A 8 5.08 23.84 -1.86
CA GLY A 8 3.69 24.16 -2.17
C GLY A 8 3.11 23.36 -3.34
N THR A 9 3.94 22.87 -4.26
CA THR A 9 3.53 21.99 -5.36
C THR A 9 3.70 20.52 -4.98
N ALA A 10 4.80 20.18 -4.30
CA ALA A 10 5.11 18.80 -3.93
C ALA A 10 4.07 18.19 -2.98
N LEU A 11 3.58 18.96 -2.00
CA LEU A 11 2.57 18.51 -1.04
C LEU A 11 1.24 18.11 -1.69
N PRO A 12 0.54 18.97 -2.45
CA PRO A 12 -0.74 18.60 -3.04
C PRO A 12 -0.60 17.50 -4.09
N VAL A 13 0.43 17.54 -4.93
CA VAL A 13 0.67 16.49 -5.94
C VAL A 13 0.97 15.16 -5.26
N GLY A 14 1.84 15.16 -4.25
CA GLY A 14 2.15 13.99 -3.46
C GLY A 14 0.90 13.42 -2.79
N PHE A 15 0.11 14.26 -2.12
CA PHE A 15 -1.13 13.88 -1.45
C PHE A 15 -2.14 13.24 -2.41
N VAL A 16 -2.47 13.93 -3.51
CA VAL A 16 -3.44 13.44 -4.50
C VAL A 16 -2.98 12.12 -5.13
N THR A 17 -1.68 12.04 -5.48
CA THR A 17 -1.12 10.82 -6.09
C THR A 17 -1.18 9.65 -5.12
N HIS A 18 -0.77 9.83 -3.86
CA HIS A 18 -0.82 8.77 -2.85
C HIS A 18 -2.27 8.38 -2.55
N PHE A 19 -3.18 9.34 -2.41
CA PHE A 19 -4.59 9.05 -2.18
C PHE A 19 -5.21 8.22 -3.32
N ALA A 20 -4.97 8.61 -4.57
CA ALA A 20 -5.48 7.91 -5.74
C ALA A 20 -4.92 6.48 -5.83
N LEU A 21 -3.60 6.32 -5.66
CA LEU A 21 -2.95 5.00 -5.69
C LEU A 21 -3.38 4.13 -4.51
N SER A 22 -3.47 4.67 -3.29
CA SER A 22 -3.95 3.92 -2.12
C SER A 22 -5.39 3.45 -2.31
N THR A 23 -6.25 4.26 -2.92
CA THR A 23 -7.62 3.86 -3.26
C THR A 23 -7.62 2.72 -4.29
N LEU A 24 -6.87 2.87 -5.38
CA LEU A 24 -6.75 1.85 -6.43
C LEU A 24 -6.26 0.52 -5.86
N TYR A 25 -5.16 0.53 -5.12
CA TYR A 25 -4.61 -0.69 -4.53
C TYR A 25 -5.50 -1.28 -3.43
N GLY A 26 -6.25 -0.45 -2.71
CA GLY A 26 -7.25 -0.90 -1.74
C GLY A 26 -8.38 -1.66 -2.41
N VAL A 27 -8.87 -1.15 -3.55
CA VAL A 27 -9.87 -1.82 -4.39
C VAL A 27 -9.33 -3.15 -4.93
N ILE A 28 -8.08 -3.17 -5.42
CA ILE A 28 -7.43 -4.41 -5.90
C ILE A 28 -7.34 -5.45 -4.77
N ALA A 29 -6.88 -5.06 -3.59
CA ALA A 29 -6.79 -5.96 -2.44
C ALA A 29 -8.17 -6.50 -2.02
N ALA A 30 -9.20 -5.63 -1.98
CA ALA A 30 -10.57 -6.05 -1.68
C ALA A 30 -11.11 -7.03 -2.74
N ALA A 31 -10.82 -6.79 -4.02
CA ALA A 31 -11.19 -7.70 -5.11
C ALA A 31 -10.50 -9.07 -4.94
N ILE A 32 -9.20 -9.12 -4.65
CA ILE A 32 -8.48 -10.36 -4.39
C ILE A 32 -9.11 -11.13 -3.21
N VAL A 33 -9.40 -10.43 -2.10
CA VAL A 33 -10.05 -11.03 -0.92
C VAL A 33 -11.45 -11.58 -1.27
N SER A 34 -12.19 -10.90 -2.15
CA SER A 34 -13.50 -11.38 -2.60
C SER A 34 -13.40 -12.68 -3.40
N LEU A 35 -12.37 -12.81 -4.23
CA LEU A 35 -12.13 -13.96 -5.11
C LEU A 35 -11.46 -15.15 -4.41
N VAL A 36 -10.81 -14.94 -3.27
CA VAL A 36 -10.08 -16.00 -2.54
C VAL A 36 -10.74 -16.24 -1.17
N PRO A 37 -11.68 -17.21 -1.05
CA PRO A 37 -12.41 -17.48 0.19
C PRO A 37 -11.51 -17.75 1.40
N ALA A 38 -10.36 -18.39 1.20
CA ALA A 38 -9.40 -18.70 2.25
C ALA A 38 -8.90 -17.46 3.00
N LEU A 39 -8.84 -16.29 2.33
CA LEU A 39 -8.42 -15.03 2.95
C LEU A 39 -9.43 -14.50 3.95
N ARG A 40 -10.71 -14.88 3.82
CA ARG A 40 -11.83 -14.42 4.66
C ARG A 40 -12.09 -15.33 5.86
N ARG A 41 -11.22 -16.31 6.15
CA ARG A 41 -11.44 -17.29 7.24
C ARG A 41 -11.40 -16.67 8.64
N SER A 42 -10.61 -15.61 8.83
CA SER A 42 -10.44 -14.94 10.12
C SER A 42 -9.87 -13.53 9.95
N ALA A 43 -10.05 -12.68 10.95
CA ALA A 43 -9.48 -11.33 10.96
C ALA A 43 -7.95 -11.35 10.84
N MET A 44 -7.29 -12.27 11.56
CA MET A 44 -5.84 -12.39 11.50
C MET A 44 -5.34 -12.78 10.12
N THR A 45 -6.05 -13.66 9.40
CA THR A 45 -5.70 -14.01 8.03
C THR A 45 -5.79 -12.80 7.09
N LEU A 46 -6.82 -11.96 7.23
CA LEU A 46 -6.90 -10.71 6.45
C LEU A 46 -5.76 -9.76 6.77
N ILE A 47 -5.48 -9.52 8.05
CA ILE A 47 -4.42 -8.60 8.49
C ILE A 47 -3.07 -9.05 7.92
N VAL A 48 -2.72 -10.32 8.08
CA VAL A 48 -1.46 -10.86 7.55
C VAL A 48 -1.43 -10.75 6.02
N ALA A 49 -2.51 -11.14 5.33
CA ALA A 49 -2.56 -11.11 3.88
C ALA A 49 -2.42 -9.69 3.31
N THR A 50 -3.08 -8.70 3.91
CA THR A 50 -2.97 -7.31 3.46
C THR A 50 -1.66 -6.64 3.86
N THR A 51 -1.05 -7.03 4.98
CA THR A 51 0.33 -6.64 5.32
C THR A 51 1.33 -7.17 4.29
N ILE A 52 1.21 -8.45 3.89
CA ILE A 52 2.01 -9.02 2.80
C ILE A 52 1.75 -8.27 1.49
N PHE A 53 0.50 -7.97 1.16
CA PHE A 53 0.16 -7.17 -0.01
C PHE A 53 0.84 -5.78 0.02
N GLY A 54 0.83 -5.10 1.17
CA GLY A 54 1.57 -3.85 1.37
C GLY A 54 3.08 -4.00 1.15
N THR A 55 3.68 -5.08 1.67
CA THR A 55 5.10 -5.40 1.40
C THR A 55 5.37 -5.63 -0.08
N LEU A 56 4.50 -6.34 -0.79
CA LEU A 56 4.63 -6.54 -2.24
C LEU A 56 4.52 -5.23 -3.01
N LEU A 57 3.63 -4.32 -2.61
CA LEU A 57 3.56 -2.98 -3.19
C LEU A 57 4.86 -2.20 -2.98
N TRP A 58 5.46 -2.28 -1.80
CA TRP A 58 6.76 -1.65 -1.56
C TRP A 58 7.84 -2.22 -2.49
N ILE A 59 7.92 -3.55 -2.63
CA ILE A 59 8.86 -4.18 -3.56
C ILE A 59 8.64 -3.67 -4.99
N ILE A 60 7.40 -3.71 -5.47
CA ILE A 60 7.05 -3.29 -6.82
C ILE A 60 7.37 -1.81 -7.03
N ASN A 61 6.97 -0.94 -6.11
CA ASN A 61 7.11 0.52 -6.25
C ASN A 61 8.56 1.02 -6.17
N PHE A 62 9.42 0.35 -5.40
CA PHE A 62 10.79 0.83 -5.16
C PHE A 62 11.87 0.04 -5.89
N PHE A 63 11.60 -1.19 -6.31
CA PHE A 63 12.61 -2.05 -6.96
C PHE A 63 12.29 -2.38 -8.42
N ILE A 64 11.02 -2.37 -8.82
CA ILE A 64 10.61 -2.78 -10.18
C ILE A 64 10.18 -1.57 -11.00
N LEU A 65 9.14 -0.86 -10.54
CA LEU A 65 8.57 0.27 -11.26
C LEU A 65 9.61 1.34 -11.64
N PRO A 66 10.53 1.77 -10.75
CA PRO A 66 11.44 2.88 -11.04
C PRO A 66 12.25 2.69 -12.33
N ASP A 67 12.65 1.46 -12.62
CA ASP A 67 13.39 1.12 -13.84
C ASP A 67 12.45 1.04 -15.06
N VAL A 68 11.24 0.49 -14.87
CA VAL A 68 10.23 0.36 -15.94
C VAL A 68 9.72 1.72 -16.42
N ILE A 69 9.50 2.68 -15.52
CA ILE A 69 8.92 3.99 -15.86
C ILE A 69 9.98 5.10 -16.06
N GLY A 70 11.28 4.76 -15.99
CA GLY A 70 12.37 5.73 -16.16
C GLY A 70 12.45 6.77 -15.03
N ARG A 71 12.12 6.37 -13.79
CA ARG A 71 12.06 7.23 -12.60
C ARG A 71 12.99 6.70 -11.49
N PRO A 72 14.32 6.63 -11.70
CA PRO A 72 15.24 5.95 -10.78
C PRO A 72 15.33 6.61 -9.39
N TRP A 73 14.96 7.89 -9.25
CA TRP A 73 15.02 8.61 -7.97
C TRP A 73 14.08 8.06 -6.89
N PHE A 74 13.11 7.21 -7.23
CA PHE A 74 12.36 6.43 -6.24
C PHE A 74 13.31 5.60 -5.36
N LYS A 75 14.45 5.17 -5.92
CA LYS A 75 15.48 4.42 -5.19
C LYS A 75 16.26 5.26 -4.17
N GLU A 76 16.12 6.58 -4.20
CA GLU A 76 16.79 7.50 -3.26
C GLU A 76 15.99 7.70 -1.95
N ALA A 77 14.76 7.15 -1.86
CA ALA A 77 13.93 7.24 -0.65
C ALA A 77 14.47 6.37 0.51
N PRO A 78 14.19 6.72 1.78
CA PRO A 78 14.58 5.91 2.93
C PRO A 78 13.84 4.55 2.95
N MET A 79 14.48 3.52 2.40
CA MET A 79 13.87 2.23 2.08
C MET A 79 13.17 1.54 3.26
N VAL A 80 13.79 1.57 4.44
CA VAL A 80 13.21 0.98 5.66
C VAL A 80 11.94 1.72 6.08
N ALA A 81 11.94 3.05 6.03
CA ALA A 81 10.75 3.84 6.33
C ALA A 81 9.64 3.56 5.32
N GLN A 82 9.97 3.48 4.02
CA GLN A 82 9.01 3.15 2.97
C GLN A 82 8.41 1.75 3.17
N PHE A 83 9.21 0.75 3.52
CA PHE A 83 8.73 -0.58 3.89
C PHE A 83 7.70 -0.49 5.03
N ILE A 84 8.05 0.21 6.12
CA ILE A 84 7.17 0.36 7.28
C ILE A 84 5.85 1.03 6.88
N TYR A 85 5.91 2.09 6.08
CA TYR A 85 4.71 2.81 5.62
C TYR A 85 3.78 1.92 4.80
N HIS A 86 4.31 1.11 3.89
CA HIS A 86 3.48 0.27 3.02
C HIS A 86 2.97 -0.98 3.74
N ALA A 87 3.81 -1.67 4.51
CA ALA A 87 3.43 -2.90 5.19
C ALA A 87 2.48 -2.64 6.38
N PHE A 88 2.84 -1.67 7.24
CA PHE A 88 2.20 -1.51 8.55
C PHE A 88 1.32 -0.27 8.68
N PHE A 89 1.54 0.79 7.90
CA PHE A 89 0.64 1.96 7.89
C PHE A 89 -0.37 1.97 6.74
N TYR A 90 -0.22 1.05 5.78
CA TYR A 90 -1.19 0.83 4.72
C TYR A 90 -1.77 -0.60 4.78
N GLY A 91 -0.92 -1.63 4.68
CA GLY A 91 -1.36 -3.03 4.64
C GLY A 91 -2.10 -3.49 5.90
N THR A 92 -1.55 -3.24 7.08
CA THR A 92 -2.20 -3.63 8.35
C THR A 92 -3.55 -2.92 8.57
N PRO A 93 -3.68 -1.58 8.46
CA PRO A 93 -4.97 -0.90 8.59
C PRO A 93 -6.01 -1.37 7.58
N LEU A 94 -5.60 -1.66 6.34
CA LEU A 94 -6.49 -2.19 5.32
C LEU A 94 -7.09 -3.54 5.73
N GLY A 95 -6.28 -4.44 6.28
CA GLY A 95 -6.74 -5.74 6.78
C GLY A 95 -7.69 -5.61 7.97
N ILE A 96 -7.38 -4.70 8.90
CA ILE A 96 -8.27 -4.37 10.03
C ILE A 96 -9.61 -3.84 9.51
N TYR A 97 -9.58 -2.90 8.55
CA TYR A 97 -10.77 -2.34 7.94
C TYR A 97 -11.63 -3.43 7.29
N LEU A 98 -11.03 -4.27 6.44
CA LEU A 98 -11.74 -5.37 5.77
C LEU A 98 -12.30 -6.38 6.77
N ALA A 99 -11.54 -6.75 7.81
CA ALA A 99 -12.01 -7.66 8.85
C ALA A 99 -13.23 -7.11 9.60
N ARG A 100 -13.25 -5.80 9.91
CA ARG A 100 -14.42 -5.14 10.51
C ARG A 100 -15.61 -5.11 9.55
N ARG A 101 -15.38 -4.76 8.27
CA ARG A 101 -16.43 -4.75 7.23
C ARG A 101 -17.07 -6.12 7.00
N MET A 102 -16.33 -7.19 7.28
CA MET A 102 -16.79 -8.58 7.12
C MET A 102 -17.29 -9.21 8.44
N GLY A 103 -17.31 -8.47 9.56
CA GLY A 103 -17.76 -8.98 10.86
C GLY A 103 -16.81 -9.99 11.52
N LEU A 104 -15.55 -10.06 11.07
CA LEU A 104 -14.54 -11.01 11.56
C LEU A 104 -13.79 -10.50 12.80
N ALA A 105 -13.83 -9.19 13.07
CA ALA A 105 -13.26 -8.57 14.27
C ALA A 105 -14.38 -7.83 15.02
N ARG A 106 -14.67 -8.25 16.26
CA ARG A 106 -15.58 -7.54 17.17
C ARG A 106 -14.79 -6.49 17.95
N THR A 107 -15.37 -5.31 18.13
CA THR A 107 -14.91 -4.27 19.06
C THR A 107 -15.42 -4.55 20.46
#